data_AF-A0AAU2BKY0-F1
#
_entry.id   AF-A0AAU2BKY0-F1
#
_cell.length_a   1.000
_cell.length_b   1.000
_cell.length_c   1.000
_cell.angle_alpha   90.00
_cell.angle_beta   90.00
_cell.angle_gamma   90.00
#
_symmetry.space_group_name_H-M   'P 1'
#
loop_
_entity.id
_entity.type
_entity.pdbx_description
1 polymer ?
#
loop_
_entity_poly.entity_id
_entity_poly.type
_entity_poly.pdbx_seq_one_letter_code
_entity_poly.pdbx_strand_id
1 'polypeptide(L)'
;MKKPVRMLFPVMMALVMTACTDGGKEAGSPRSACGEALGTSGVAWLERKAGKLEVDGANSGTGLKEVRSNYYKQMNPYDPDAQNWAAEICDVRRYVSGREKVFSLVYGPSSVPFNSDSGEEDGTMTPLNSDVKLHQRQDVDGKAEYGVYVRCKISGTPPQQLDETPLAGVMTDTLTGDTSAREHMKHLLHSTQVMARALGCQNKPAIPSEPPSSVG
;
A
#
# COMPACT_ATOMS: atom_id res chain seq x y z
N MET A 1 -29.46 9.96 86.45
CA MET A 1 -29.26 8.50 86.32
C MET A 1 -28.68 8.22 84.93
N LYS A 2 -27.56 7.48 84.90
CA LYS A 2 -26.76 6.91 83.78
C LYS A 2 -26.79 7.62 82.40
N LYS A 3 -25.72 8.37 82.12
CA LYS A 3 -25.31 8.80 80.77
C LYS A 3 -24.72 7.62 79.99
N PRO A 4 -25.11 7.34 78.74
CA PRO A 4 -24.39 6.40 77.90
C PRO A 4 -23.22 7.07 77.17
N VAL A 5 -22.09 6.37 77.16
CA VAL A 5 -20.84 6.68 76.45
C VAL A 5 -21.07 6.51 74.94
N ARG A 6 -20.76 7.55 74.15
CA ARG A 6 -20.68 7.48 72.69
C ARG A 6 -19.34 6.83 72.30
N MET A 7 -19.39 5.60 71.82
CA MET A 7 -18.28 4.98 71.07
C MET A 7 -18.46 5.33 69.59
N LEU A 8 -17.51 6.09 69.04
CA LEU A 8 -17.34 6.32 67.62
C LEU A 8 -16.70 5.09 66.99
N PHE A 9 -17.43 4.35 66.17
CA PHE A 9 -16.88 3.36 65.23
C PHE A 9 -16.58 4.07 63.90
N PRO A 10 -15.35 3.97 63.36
CA PRO A 10 -15.08 4.43 62.00
C PRO A 10 -15.71 3.44 61.00
N VAL A 11 -16.69 3.92 60.23
CA VAL A 11 -17.18 3.20 59.05
C VAL A 11 -16.10 3.32 57.96
N MET A 12 -15.36 2.23 57.78
CA MET A 12 -14.40 2.06 56.71
C MET A 12 -15.17 1.97 55.39
N MET A 13 -15.15 3.05 54.60
CA MET A 13 -15.78 3.13 53.30
C MET A 13 -14.93 2.32 52.30
N ALA A 14 -15.30 1.06 52.09
CA ALA A 14 -14.70 0.22 51.05
C ALA A 14 -15.20 0.72 49.68
N LEU A 15 -14.32 1.44 48.96
CA LEU A 15 -14.45 1.71 47.53
C LEU A 15 -14.37 0.37 46.78
N VAL A 16 -15.53 -0.20 46.47
CA VAL A 16 -15.64 -1.29 45.50
C VAL A 16 -15.43 -0.67 44.13
N MET A 17 -14.19 -0.69 43.65
CA MET A 17 -13.92 -0.51 42.23
C MET A 17 -14.51 -1.71 41.50
N THR A 18 -15.72 -1.55 40.94
CA THR A 18 -16.22 -2.43 39.89
C THR A 18 -15.34 -2.22 38.67
N ALA A 19 -14.23 -2.96 38.61
CA ALA A 19 -13.52 -3.16 37.37
C ALA A 19 -14.46 -3.91 36.44
N CYS A 20 -15.10 -3.18 35.53
CA CYS A 20 -15.57 -3.76 34.29
C CYS A 20 -14.34 -4.35 33.60
N THR A 21 -14.14 -5.66 33.74
CA THR A 21 -13.36 -6.44 32.79
C THR A 21 -14.13 -6.42 31.48
N ASP A 22 -14.00 -5.31 30.78
CA ASP A 22 -14.34 -5.21 29.38
C ASP A 22 -13.42 -6.19 28.66
N GLY A 23 -14.02 -7.12 27.92
CA GLY A 23 -13.32 -8.08 27.09
C GLY A 23 -12.59 -7.30 26.02
N GLY A 24 -11.36 -6.89 26.33
CA GLY A 24 -10.44 -6.27 25.41
C GLY A 24 -10.21 -7.22 24.25
N LYS A 25 -11.00 -7.03 23.19
CA LYS A 25 -10.54 -7.36 21.85
C LYS A 25 -9.20 -6.66 21.72
N GLU A 26 -8.13 -7.44 21.56
CA GLU A 26 -6.84 -6.90 21.13
C GLU A 26 -7.11 -6.05 19.88
N ALA A 27 -7.15 -4.74 20.07
CA ALA A 27 -7.04 -3.80 18.98
C ALA A 27 -5.60 -3.93 18.51
N GLY A 28 -5.37 -4.82 17.53
CA GLY A 28 -4.08 -4.93 16.87
C GLY A 28 -3.62 -3.53 16.46
N SER A 29 -2.36 -3.22 16.75
CA SER A 29 -1.75 -1.93 16.38
C SER A 29 -2.13 -1.58 14.93
N PRO A 30 -2.50 -0.33 14.63
CA PRO A 30 -2.76 0.09 13.25
C PRO A 30 -1.59 -0.36 12.38
N ARG A 31 -1.85 -1.16 11.35
CA ARG A 31 -0.80 -1.54 10.41
C ARG A 31 -0.30 -0.26 9.76
N SER A 32 1.02 -0.07 9.71
CA SER A 32 1.61 1.01 8.92
C SER A 32 1.12 0.92 7.47
N ALA A 33 1.12 2.04 6.74
CA ALA A 33 0.65 2.05 5.34
C ALA A 33 1.42 1.04 4.46
N CYS A 34 2.73 0.87 4.73
CA CYS A 34 3.54 -0.20 4.15
C CYS A 34 3.05 -1.60 4.53
N GLY A 35 2.67 -1.82 5.80
CA GLY A 35 2.09 -3.10 6.25
C GLY A 35 0.73 -3.41 5.63
N GLU A 36 -0.09 -2.41 5.37
CA GLU A 36 -1.34 -2.58 4.61
C GLU A 36 -1.06 -2.95 3.15
N ALA A 37 -0.13 -2.26 2.50
CA ALA A 37 0.15 -2.43 1.08
C ALA A 37 0.94 -3.72 0.78
N LEU A 38 1.98 -4.02 1.55
CA LEU A 38 2.92 -5.11 1.28
C LEU A 38 2.58 -6.41 2.02
N GLY A 39 1.72 -6.33 3.04
CA GLY A 39 1.45 -7.43 3.95
C GLY A 39 2.67 -7.83 4.78
N THR A 40 2.49 -8.84 5.64
CA THR A 40 3.55 -9.30 6.55
C THR A 40 4.80 -9.78 5.81
N SER A 41 4.65 -10.49 4.68
CA SER A 41 5.79 -11.02 3.92
C SER A 41 6.62 -9.91 3.27
N GLY A 42 5.98 -8.88 2.73
CA GLY A 42 6.69 -7.77 2.08
C GLY A 42 7.34 -6.83 3.09
N VAL A 43 6.68 -6.54 4.21
CA VAL A 43 7.34 -5.81 5.32
C VAL A 43 8.55 -6.58 5.83
N ALA A 44 8.40 -7.89 6.07
CA ALA A 44 9.52 -8.70 6.53
C ALA A 44 10.67 -8.76 5.51
N TRP A 45 10.38 -8.79 4.20
CA TRP A 45 11.41 -8.69 3.17
C TRP A 45 12.13 -7.34 3.22
N LEU A 46 11.38 -6.25 3.27
CA LEU A 46 11.90 -4.89 3.32
C LEU A 46 12.78 -4.67 4.57
N GLU A 47 12.33 -5.11 5.75
CA GLU A 47 13.11 -5.05 7.00
C GLU A 47 14.38 -5.90 6.96
N ARG A 48 14.32 -7.12 6.40
CA ARG A 48 15.49 -7.98 6.29
C ARG A 48 16.56 -7.37 5.40
N LYS A 49 16.16 -6.73 4.30
CA LYS A 49 17.10 -6.18 3.31
C LYS A 49 17.60 -4.78 3.68
N ALA A 50 16.72 -3.92 4.17
CA ALA A 50 17.07 -2.56 4.57
C ALA A 50 17.65 -2.46 6.00
N GLY A 51 17.64 -3.56 6.76
CA GLY A 51 17.93 -3.61 8.20
C GLY A 51 16.75 -3.10 9.03
N LYS A 52 16.65 -3.47 10.33
CA LYS A 52 15.50 -3.16 11.22
C LYS A 52 14.91 -1.78 10.93
N LEU A 53 13.75 -1.77 10.30
CA LEU A 53 12.98 -0.57 10.06
C LEU A 53 12.12 -0.37 11.30
N GLU A 54 12.19 0.80 11.92
CA GLU A 54 11.06 1.25 12.73
C GLU A 54 9.99 1.66 11.72
N VAL A 55 9.28 0.68 11.13
CA VAL A 55 8.22 0.91 10.13
C VAL A 55 7.06 1.71 10.74
N ASP A 56 7.01 1.77 12.07
CA ASP A 56 6.09 2.62 12.84
C ASP A 56 6.51 4.11 12.84
N GLY A 57 7.74 4.44 12.39
CA GLY A 57 8.28 5.80 12.27
C GLY A 57 8.87 6.14 10.89
N ALA A 58 8.78 5.22 9.91
CA ALA A 58 9.07 5.54 8.51
C ALA A 58 7.99 6.51 8.02
N ASN A 59 8.39 7.64 7.42
CA ASN A 59 7.49 8.69 6.93
C ASN A 59 6.30 8.07 6.19
N SER A 60 5.18 8.01 6.90
CA SER A 60 4.09 7.10 6.61
C SER A 60 3.40 7.54 5.34
N GLY A 61 3.45 6.69 4.31
CA GLY A 61 2.56 6.84 3.17
C GLY A 61 1.11 7.03 3.64
N THR A 62 0.29 7.62 2.78
CA THR A 62 -1.04 8.17 3.15
C THR A 62 -2.07 7.12 3.63
N GLY A 63 -1.70 5.83 3.62
CA GLY A 63 -2.58 4.73 4.00
C GLY A 63 -3.61 4.43 2.92
N LEU A 64 -4.16 3.22 2.95
CA LEU A 64 -4.98 2.71 1.84
C LEU A 64 -6.29 3.51 1.65
N LYS A 65 -6.85 4.03 2.75
CA LYS A 65 -8.09 4.82 2.75
C LYS A 65 -7.92 6.16 2.03
N GLU A 66 -6.82 6.86 2.28
CA GLU A 66 -6.56 8.17 1.67
C GLU A 66 -6.20 8.01 0.19
N VAL A 67 -5.36 7.02 -0.14
CA VAL A 67 -5.04 6.68 -1.53
C VAL A 67 -6.31 6.37 -2.32
N ARG A 68 -7.22 5.56 -1.75
CA ARG A 68 -8.53 5.32 -2.35
C ARG A 68 -9.28 6.63 -2.60
N SER A 69 -9.38 7.49 -1.58
CA SER A 69 -10.08 8.78 -1.69
C SER A 69 -9.50 9.65 -2.81
N ASN A 70 -8.17 9.74 -2.89
CA ASN A 70 -7.46 10.52 -3.91
C ASN A 70 -7.63 9.91 -5.29
N TYR A 71 -7.59 8.59 -5.43
CA TYR A 71 -7.88 7.90 -6.68
C TYR A 71 -9.28 8.24 -7.20
N TYR A 72 -10.31 8.17 -6.34
CA TYR A 72 -11.68 8.53 -6.76
C TYR A 72 -11.82 10.00 -7.16
N LYS A 73 -11.11 10.92 -6.50
CA LYS A 73 -11.10 12.33 -6.89
C LYS A 73 -10.48 12.54 -8.27
N GLN A 74 -9.40 11.82 -8.57
CA GLN A 74 -8.75 11.89 -9.88
C GLN A 74 -9.63 11.31 -10.99
N MET A 75 -10.43 10.29 -10.67
CA MET A 75 -11.36 9.68 -11.62
C MET A 75 -12.69 10.45 -11.78
N ASN A 76 -12.89 11.57 -11.07
CA ASN A 76 -14.16 12.31 -11.07
C ASN A 76 -13.96 13.85 -11.21
N PRO A 77 -14.30 14.45 -12.36
CA PRO A 77 -14.85 13.80 -13.55
C PRO A 77 -13.82 12.89 -14.22
N TYR A 78 -14.30 11.86 -14.93
CA TYR A 78 -13.42 11.03 -15.75
C TYR A 78 -12.82 11.90 -16.85
N ASP A 79 -11.49 12.03 -16.84
CA ASP A 79 -10.70 12.71 -17.86
C ASP A 79 -9.49 11.82 -18.20
N PRO A 80 -9.50 11.14 -19.36
CA PRO A 80 -8.41 10.26 -19.77
C PRO A 80 -7.14 11.04 -20.15
N ASP A 81 -7.25 12.33 -20.46
CA ASP A 81 -6.15 13.20 -20.88
C ASP A 81 -5.56 14.01 -19.71
N ALA A 82 -6.19 13.98 -18.54
CA ALA A 82 -5.69 14.69 -17.37
C ALA A 82 -4.31 14.15 -16.92
N GLN A 83 -3.43 15.06 -16.51
CA GLN A 83 -2.20 14.72 -15.81
C GLN A 83 -2.56 14.16 -14.43
N ASN A 84 -2.83 12.87 -14.37
CA ASN A 84 -3.20 12.21 -13.14
C ASN A 84 -1.94 11.59 -12.51
N TRP A 85 -1.68 11.90 -11.24
CA TRP A 85 -0.52 11.36 -10.53
C TRP A 85 -0.92 10.56 -9.30
N ALA A 86 -0.12 9.53 -9.10
CA ALA A 86 -0.31 8.48 -8.13
C ALA A 86 -0.15 8.97 -6.68
N ALA A 87 -0.85 8.30 -5.76
CA ALA A 87 -0.71 8.51 -4.32
C ALA A 87 0.28 7.50 -3.76
N GLU A 88 1.23 8.00 -2.96
CA GLU A 88 2.25 7.20 -2.31
C GLU A 88 1.67 6.47 -1.09
N ILE A 89 1.75 5.14 -1.12
CA ILE A 89 1.19 4.26 -0.08
C ILE A 89 2.27 3.81 0.89
N CYS A 90 3.48 3.57 0.39
CA CYS A 90 4.62 3.19 1.22
C CYS A 90 5.83 3.97 0.73
N ASP A 91 6.39 4.77 1.63
CA ASP A 91 7.65 5.49 1.41
C ASP A 91 8.56 5.17 2.59
N VAL A 92 9.74 4.64 2.29
CA VAL A 92 10.76 4.38 3.30
C VAL A 92 12.06 4.98 2.79
N ARG A 93 12.54 6.01 3.50
CA ARG A 93 13.78 6.71 3.15
C ARG A 93 14.83 6.53 4.24
N ARG A 94 16.08 6.35 3.84
CA ARG A 94 17.25 6.30 4.72
C ARG A 94 18.44 6.97 4.10
N TYR A 95 19.28 7.57 4.94
CA TYR A 95 20.59 8.04 4.52
C TYR A 95 21.64 6.96 4.82
N VAL A 96 22.24 6.40 3.78
CA VAL A 96 23.31 5.40 3.87
C VAL A 96 24.57 5.99 3.23
N SER A 97 25.64 6.12 4.01
CA SER A 97 26.92 6.68 3.55
C SER A 97 26.77 8.06 2.87
N GLY A 98 25.91 8.92 3.42
CA GLY A 98 25.67 10.27 2.92
C GLY A 98 24.77 10.35 1.67
N ARG A 99 24.19 9.24 1.21
CA ARG A 99 23.23 9.21 0.10
C ARG A 99 21.87 8.79 0.58
N GLU A 100 20.82 9.46 0.12
CA GLU A 100 19.46 9.02 0.34
C GLU A 100 19.18 7.75 -0.47
N LYS A 101 18.53 6.80 0.20
CA LYS A 101 18.09 5.52 -0.32
C LYS A 101 16.60 5.39 -0.03
N VAL A 102 15.84 4.99 -1.03
CA VAL A 102 14.37 5.02 -1.00
C VAL A 102 13.81 3.68 -1.44
N PHE A 103 12.80 3.22 -0.71
CA PHE A 103 11.80 2.29 -1.20
C PHE A 103 10.48 3.06 -1.30
N SER A 104 9.88 3.11 -2.48
CA SER A 104 8.61 3.81 -2.71
C SER A 104 7.64 2.90 -3.46
N LEU A 105 6.36 3.01 -3.10
CA LEU A 105 5.25 2.31 -3.73
C LEU A 105 4.09 3.28 -3.91
N VAL A 106 3.74 3.53 -5.16
CA VAL A 106 2.79 4.56 -5.56
C VAL A 106 1.72 3.96 -6.46
N TYR A 107 0.45 4.36 -6.28
CA TYR A 107 -0.65 3.92 -7.15
C TYR A 107 -1.52 5.07 -7.63
N GLY A 108 -1.94 5.01 -8.89
CA GLY A 108 -2.79 6.03 -9.51
C GLY A 108 -3.38 5.56 -10.83
N PRO A 109 -4.32 6.33 -11.40
CA PRO A 109 -4.69 6.17 -12.80
C PRO A 109 -3.47 6.38 -13.70
N SER A 110 -3.31 5.52 -14.71
CA SER A 110 -2.27 5.65 -15.72
C SER A 110 -2.69 6.59 -16.83
N SER A 111 -1.77 7.42 -17.32
CA SER A 111 -1.92 8.13 -18.60
C SER A 111 -1.60 7.25 -19.81
N VAL A 112 -1.09 6.03 -19.59
CA VAL A 112 -0.76 5.09 -20.65
C VAL A 112 -1.90 4.09 -20.83
N PRO A 113 -2.51 4.03 -22.03
CA PRO A 113 -3.57 3.07 -22.31
C PRO A 113 -3.13 1.64 -22.08
N PHE A 114 -4.01 0.80 -21.54
CA PHE A 114 -3.72 -0.61 -21.28
C PHE A 114 -3.37 -1.39 -22.55
N ASN A 115 -4.00 -1.05 -23.69
CA ASN A 115 -3.75 -1.70 -24.98
C ASN A 115 -2.63 -1.03 -25.79
N SER A 116 -1.86 -0.11 -25.22
CA SER A 116 -0.69 0.38 -25.93
C SER A 116 0.29 -0.79 -26.11
N ASP A 117 0.62 -1.04 -27.37
CA ASP A 117 1.75 -1.88 -27.78
C ASP A 117 3.02 -1.03 -27.93
N SER A 118 2.95 0.27 -27.61
CA SER A 118 3.94 1.25 -28.01
C SER A 118 5.22 1.12 -27.19
N GLY A 119 6.34 0.97 -27.92
CA GLY A 119 7.69 1.31 -27.45
C GLY A 119 7.89 2.81 -27.24
N GLU A 120 6.88 3.51 -26.73
CA GLU A 120 6.96 4.90 -26.24
C GLU A 120 7.33 4.95 -24.75
N GLU A 121 7.05 3.88 -24.00
CA GLU A 121 7.60 3.71 -22.66
C GLU A 121 8.90 2.90 -22.74
N ASP A 122 10.01 3.53 -22.35
CA ASP A 122 11.28 2.82 -22.16
C ASP A 122 11.06 1.60 -21.25
N GLY A 123 11.63 0.45 -21.60
CA GLY A 123 11.59 -0.77 -20.79
C GLY A 123 10.93 -1.98 -21.47
N THR A 124 10.58 -2.97 -20.65
CA THR A 124 9.98 -4.24 -21.08
C THR A 124 8.58 -4.39 -20.50
N MET A 125 7.58 -4.49 -21.38
CA MET A 125 6.20 -4.82 -21.02
C MET A 125 5.97 -6.34 -21.12
N THR A 126 5.51 -6.95 -20.04
CA THR A 126 5.20 -8.39 -19.96
C THR A 126 3.72 -8.59 -19.61
N PRO A 127 2.87 -9.00 -20.58
CA PRO A 127 1.49 -9.33 -20.28
C PRO A 127 1.42 -10.59 -19.40
N LEU A 128 0.65 -10.53 -18.31
CA LEU A 128 0.41 -11.70 -17.47
C LEU A 128 -0.87 -12.43 -17.87
N ASN A 129 -1.90 -11.67 -18.23
CA ASN A 129 -3.19 -12.13 -18.72
C ASN A 129 -3.96 -10.94 -19.34
N SER A 130 -5.27 -11.09 -19.57
CA SER A 130 -6.12 -10.04 -20.15
C SER A 130 -6.33 -8.81 -19.27
N ASP A 131 -6.04 -8.90 -17.97
CA ASP A 131 -6.33 -7.85 -16.99
C ASP A 131 -5.07 -7.16 -16.46
N VAL A 132 -3.90 -7.79 -16.57
CA VAL A 132 -2.66 -7.34 -15.93
C VAL A 132 -1.47 -7.39 -16.88
N LYS A 133 -0.71 -6.29 -16.90
CA LYS A 133 0.62 -6.17 -17.52
C LYS A 133 1.64 -5.78 -16.44
N LEU A 134 2.85 -6.33 -16.53
CA LEU A 134 4.01 -5.86 -15.78
C LEU A 134 4.88 -5.01 -16.68
N HIS A 135 5.55 -4.04 -16.09
CA HIS A 135 6.52 -3.19 -16.75
C HIS A 135 7.81 -3.19 -15.96
N GLN A 136 8.94 -3.28 -16.65
CA GLN A 136 10.25 -3.11 -16.05
C GLN A 136 11.02 -2.10 -16.86
N ARG A 137 11.46 -1.03 -16.21
CA ARG A 137 12.29 -0.02 -16.86
C ARG A 137 13.42 0.43 -15.97
N GLN A 138 14.29 1.25 -16.53
CA GLN A 138 15.21 2.06 -15.76
C GLN A 138 14.71 3.50 -15.81
N ASP A 139 14.73 4.20 -14.68
CA ASP A 139 14.51 5.63 -14.67
C ASP A 139 15.69 6.39 -15.30
N VAL A 140 15.58 7.72 -15.39
CA VAL A 140 16.62 8.58 -15.96
C VAL A 140 17.97 8.52 -15.23
N ASP A 141 17.98 8.06 -13.97
CA ASP A 141 19.18 7.85 -13.16
C ASP A 141 19.74 6.42 -13.29
N GLY A 142 19.13 5.57 -14.13
CA GLY A 142 19.49 4.17 -14.30
C GLY A 142 19.00 3.25 -13.18
N LYS A 143 18.09 3.70 -12.31
CA LYS A 143 17.53 2.89 -11.23
C LYS A 143 16.39 2.04 -11.78
N ALA A 144 16.34 0.77 -11.36
CA ALA A 144 15.27 -0.12 -11.75
C ALA A 144 13.93 0.36 -11.17
N GLU A 145 12.92 0.41 -12.03
CA GLU A 145 11.54 0.70 -11.68
C GLU A 145 10.65 -0.45 -12.16
N TYR A 146 9.75 -0.88 -11.28
CA TYR A 146 8.83 -1.99 -11.53
C TYR A 146 7.40 -1.46 -11.54
N GLY A 147 6.73 -1.59 -12.69
CA GLY A 147 5.36 -1.17 -12.90
C GLY A 147 4.39 -2.35 -13.01
N VAL A 148 3.13 -2.09 -12.68
CA VAL A 148 2.00 -2.98 -12.92
C VAL A 148 0.82 -2.14 -13.39
N TYR A 149 0.18 -2.60 -14.46
CA TYR A 149 -1.00 -1.97 -15.04
C TYR A 149 -2.14 -2.96 -14.93
N VAL A 150 -3.29 -2.51 -14.42
CA VAL A 150 -4.46 -3.34 -14.19
C VAL A 150 -5.70 -2.69 -14.75
N ARG A 151 -6.45 -3.48 -15.52
CA ARG A 151 -7.84 -3.16 -15.90
C ARG A 151 -8.72 -3.16 -14.65
N CYS A 152 -8.78 -2.05 -13.92
CA CYS A 152 -9.64 -1.87 -12.75
C CYS A 152 -10.79 -0.93 -13.09
N LYS A 153 -12.00 -1.47 -13.23
CA LYS A 153 -13.21 -0.67 -13.50
C LYS A 153 -13.73 -0.03 -12.22
N ILE A 154 -13.74 1.30 -12.17
CA ILE A 154 -14.34 2.06 -11.07
C ILE A 154 -15.84 2.25 -11.30
N SER A 155 -16.64 2.21 -10.23
CA SER A 155 -18.07 2.48 -10.31
C SER A 155 -18.34 3.92 -10.73
N GLY A 156 -19.24 4.12 -11.70
CA GLY A 156 -19.63 5.45 -12.18
C GLY A 156 -18.75 6.02 -13.30
N THR A 157 -17.61 5.40 -13.63
CA THR A 157 -16.81 5.80 -14.81
C THR A 157 -17.36 5.14 -16.10
N PRO A 158 -17.02 5.65 -17.30
CA PRO A 158 -17.35 4.98 -18.56
C PRO A 158 -16.67 3.61 -18.73
N PRO A 159 -17.20 2.69 -19.56
CA PRO A 159 -16.56 1.40 -19.87
C PRO A 159 -15.13 1.53 -20.40
N GLN A 160 -14.85 2.57 -21.19
CA GLN A 160 -13.56 2.83 -21.86
C GLN A 160 -12.39 3.02 -20.90
N GLN A 161 -12.68 3.40 -19.65
CA GLN A 161 -11.69 3.56 -18.59
C GLN A 161 -10.79 2.33 -18.39
N LEU A 162 -11.28 1.13 -18.71
CA LEU A 162 -10.48 -0.10 -18.64
C LEU A 162 -9.28 -0.07 -19.58
N ASP A 163 -9.42 0.57 -20.75
CA ASP A 163 -8.44 0.56 -21.82
C ASP A 163 -7.65 1.86 -21.88
N GLU A 164 -8.25 2.99 -21.54
CA GLU A 164 -7.62 4.31 -21.64
C GLU A 164 -6.86 4.72 -20.37
N THR A 165 -7.39 4.38 -19.19
CA THR A 165 -6.84 4.84 -17.91
C THR A 165 -6.83 3.69 -16.88
N PRO A 166 -5.99 2.66 -17.09
CA PRO A 166 -5.87 1.55 -16.15
C PRO A 166 -5.33 2.02 -14.79
N LEU A 167 -5.52 1.21 -13.76
CA LEU A 167 -4.82 1.38 -12.50
C LEU A 167 -3.33 1.06 -12.72
N ALA A 168 -2.45 2.00 -12.42
CA ALA A 168 -1.00 1.79 -12.38
C ALA A 168 -0.51 1.71 -10.93
N GLY A 169 0.40 0.78 -10.68
CA GLY A 169 1.23 0.72 -9.48
C GLY A 169 2.69 0.76 -9.88
N VAL A 170 3.50 1.55 -9.18
CA VAL A 170 4.93 1.70 -9.45
C VAL A 170 5.71 1.49 -8.16
N MET A 171 6.74 0.65 -8.24
CA MET A 171 7.69 0.39 -7.17
C MET A 171 9.08 0.82 -7.60
N THR A 172 9.71 1.63 -6.75
CA THR A 172 11.11 2.04 -6.87
C THR A 172 11.87 1.57 -5.64
N ASP A 173 13.00 0.90 -5.82
CA ASP A 173 13.82 0.42 -4.71
C ASP A 173 15.31 0.67 -4.94
N THR A 174 15.86 1.58 -4.14
CA THR A 174 17.29 1.83 -4.02
C THR A 174 17.79 1.56 -2.59
N LEU A 175 16.89 1.15 -1.70
CA LEU A 175 17.08 0.96 -0.26
C LEU A 175 17.52 -0.44 0.10
N THR A 176 16.90 -1.46 -0.47
CA THR A 176 17.17 -2.86 -0.10
C THR A 176 18.47 -3.39 -0.71
N GLY A 177 18.92 -2.78 -1.80
CA GLY A 177 20.00 -3.31 -2.63
C GLY A 177 19.66 -4.64 -3.31
N ASP A 178 18.40 -5.06 -3.26
CA ASP A 178 17.93 -6.24 -3.97
C ASP A 178 17.90 -5.96 -5.48
N THR A 179 18.22 -6.97 -6.28
CA THR A 179 18.33 -6.87 -7.75
C THR A 179 17.42 -7.85 -8.47
N SER A 180 16.70 -8.70 -7.72
CA SER A 180 15.74 -9.66 -8.28
C SER A 180 14.48 -8.95 -8.72
N ALA A 181 14.25 -8.79 -10.02
CA ALA A 181 13.01 -8.19 -10.52
C ALA A 181 11.80 -9.05 -10.12
N ARG A 182 11.98 -10.38 -10.12
CA ARG A 182 10.99 -11.34 -9.66
C ARG A 182 10.51 -11.09 -8.23
N GLU A 183 11.40 -10.83 -7.27
CA GLU A 183 10.99 -10.56 -5.88
C GLU A 183 10.27 -9.23 -5.73
N HIS A 184 10.74 -8.16 -6.39
CA HIS A 184 10.05 -6.87 -6.39
C HIS A 184 8.65 -6.99 -7.00
N MET A 185 8.53 -7.63 -8.17
CA MET A 185 7.26 -7.82 -8.85
C MET A 185 6.29 -8.70 -8.05
N LYS A 186 6.78 -9.69 -7.30
CA LYS A 186 5.95 -10.46 -6.37
C LYS A 186 5.32 -9.57 -5.30
N HIS A 187 6.11 -8.69 -4.67
CA HIS A 187 5.60 -7.76 -3.67
C HIS A 187 4.68 -6.70 -4.27
N LEU A 188 4.98 -6.22 -5.49
CA LEU A 188 4.13 -5.30 -6.24
C LEU A 188 2.77 -5.94 -6.58
N LEU A 189 2.76 -7.17 -7.10
CA LEU A 189 1.53 -7.91 -7.40
C LEU A 189 0.66 -8.13 -6.15
N HIS A 190 1.27 -8.49 -5.01
CA HIS A 190 0.55 -8.58 -3.74
C HIS A 190 -0.12 -7.25 -3.38
N SER A 191 0.64 -6.15 -3.44
CA SER A 191 0.10 -4.83 -3.17
C SER A 191 -1.00 -4.42 -4.15
N THR A 192 -0.90 -4.84 -5.40
CA THR A 192 -1.88 -4.55 -6.43
C THR A 192 -3.19 -5.25 -6.13
N GLN A 193 -3.14 -6.48 -5.65
CA GLN A 193 -4.33 -7.18 -5.16
C GLN A 193 -4.98 -6.45 -3.99
N VAL A 194 -4.19 -5.91 -3.05
CA VAL A 194 -4.70 -5.10 -1.94
C VAL A 194 -5.39 -3.84 -2.48
N MET A 195 -4.76 -3.13 -3.40
CA MET A 195 -5.30 -1.90 -3.99
C MET A 195 -6.59 -2.16 -4.78
N ALA A 196 -6.58 -3.15 -5.67
CA ALA A 196 -7.76 -3.50 -6.48
C ALA A 196 -8.98 -3.86 -5.60
N ARG A 197 -8.75 -4.54 -4.47
CA ARG A 197 -9.79 -4.80 -3.47
C ARG A 197 -10.26 -3.52 -2.77
N ALA A 198 -9.33 -2.63 -2.40
CA ALA A 198 -9.66 -1.38 -1.73
C ALA A 198 -10.47 -0.42 -2.60
N LEU A 199 -10.12 -0.33 -3.88
CA LEU A 199 -10.85 0.43 -4.90
C LEU A 199 -12.18 -0.22 -5.29
N GLY A 200 -12.39 -1.50 -4.95
CA GLY A 200 -13.62 -2.22 -5.27
C GLY A 200 -13.83 -2.34 -6.78
N CYS A 201 -12.79 -2.67 -7.55
CA CYS A 201 -12.86 -2.81 -9.01
C CYS A 201 -14.03 -3.74 -9.39
N GLN A 202 -14.97 -3.24 -10.19
CA GLN A 202 -16.22 -3.95 -10.51
C GLN A 202 -15.99 -5.23 -11.30
N ASN A 203 -15.01 -5.22 -12.21
CA ASN A 203 -14.67 -6.33 -13.08
C ASN A 203 -13.79 -7.40 -12.41
N LYS A 204 -13.36 -7.19 -11.14
CA LYS A 204 -12.57 -8.15 -10.35
C LYS A 204 -11.36 -8.71 -11.12
N PRO A 205 -10.39 -7.87 -11.50
CA PRO A 205 -9.26 -8.29 -12.33
C PRO A 205 -8.50 -9.47 -11.73
N ALA A 206 -8.12 -10.43 -12.58
CA ALA A 206 -7.39 -11.63 -12.18
C ALA A 206 -5.89 -11.33 -11.95
N ILE A 207 -5.54 -10.74 -10.81
CA ILE A 207 -4.14 -10.39 -10.49
C ILE A 207 -3.41 -11.62 -9.91
N PRO A 208 -2.37 -12.17 -10.59
CA PRO A 208 -1.62 -13.32 -10.08
C PRO A 208 -0.88 -12.99 -8.77
N SER A 209 -0.63 -13.99 -7.94
CA SER A 209 0.17 -13.82 -6.70
C SER A 209 1.68 -13.87 -6.94
N GLU A 210 2.09 -14.34 -8.10
CA GLU A 210 3.50 -14.56 -8.46
C GLU A 210 3.73 -14.09 -9.90
N PRO A 211 4.88 -13.47 -10.20
CA PRO A 211 5.26 -13.17 -11.58
C PRO A 211 5.61 -14.46 -12.34
N PRO A 212 5.50 -14.45 -13.68
CA PRO A 212 5.87 -15.60 -14.52
C PRO A 212 7.37 -15.86 -14.42
N SER A 213 7.80 -17.09 -14.68
CA SER A 213 9.23 -17.47 -14.61
C SER A 213 10.11 -16.72 -15.62
N SER A 214 9.52 -16.08 -16.62
CA SER A 214 10.20 -15.23 -17.59
C SER A 214 10.66 -13.88 -17.02
N VAL A 215 10.14 -13.47 -15.86
CA VAL A 215 10.65 -12.32 -15.10
C VAL A 215 11.87 -12.80 -14.31
N GLY A 216 13.04 -12.25 -14.66
CA GLY A 216 14.34 -12.57 -14.07
C GLY A 216 14.59 -11.99 -12.69
#